data_AF-A0A959NJA0-F1
#
_entry.id   AF-A0A959NJA0-F1
#
_cell.length_a   1.000
_cell.length_b   1.000
_cell.length_c   1.000
_cell.angle_alpha   90.00
_cell.angle_beta   90.00
_cell.angle_gamma   90.00
#
_symmetry.space_group_name_H-M   'P 1'
#
loop_
_entity.id
_entity.type
_entity.pdbx_description
1 polymer ?
#
loop_
_entity_poly.entity_id
_entity_poly.type
_entity_poly.pdbx_seq_one_letter_code
_entity_poly.pdbx_strand_id
1 'polypeptide(L)'
;RRVFYSTKFAKTRGRERGYVLFQNFIQGNKFDIRVITIGNKAFAIKRLVRENDFRASGSGFILYDKDEIDINCIKIAFETSAKLSAQCVAYDFVFDEDRTPLIIEINYGYAHKAYDLCPGYWDSNLNWYEGNFKSTHWMIDLIINSNN
;
A
#
# COMPACT_ATOMS: atom_id res chain seq x y z
N ARG A 1 -21.70 -20.38 1.02
CA ARG A 1 -21.23 -21.04 2.27
C ARG A 1 -21.05 -22.52 1.96
N ARG A 2 -19.81 -23.05 1.96
CA ARG A 2 -19.57 -24.49 1.71
C ARG A 2 -19.79 -25.23 3.03
N VAL A 3 -20.74 -26.16 3.06
CA VAL A 3 -21.21 -26.82 4.29
C VAL A 3 -20.28 -27.97 4.72
N PHE A 4 -19.65 -28.66 3.76
CA PHE A 4 -18.86 -29.88 4.04
C PHE A 4 -17.36 -29.74 3.73
N TYR A 5 -16.96 -28.79 2.87
CA TYR A 5 -15.57 -28.56 2.49
C TYR A 5 -15.19 -27.09 2.66
N SER A 6 -14.57 -26.78 3.79
CA SER A 6 -13.98 -25.46 4.07
C SER A 6 -12.71 -25.25 3.22
N THR A 7 -12.46 -24.02 2.77
CA THR A 7 -11.26 -23.67 1.99
C THR A 7 -10.00 -23.75 2.87
N LYS A 8 -8.81 -23.99 2.28
CA LYS A 8 -7.54 -23.91 3.01
C LYS A 8 -7.41 -22.59 3.78
N PHE A 9 -7.71 -21.47 3.14
CA PHE A 9 -7.73 -20.14 3.78
C PHE A 9 -8.62 -20.07 5.02
N ALA A 10 -9.86 -20.57 4.95
CA ALA A 10 -10.77 -20.56 6.10
C ALA A 10 -10.33 -21.50 7.24
N LYS A 11 -9.47 -22.49 6.95
CA LYS A 11 -8.84 -23.35 7.97
C LYS A 11 -7.58 -22.72 8.58
N THR A 12 -6.89 -21.84 7.85
CA THR A 12 -5.66 -21.16 8.29
C THR A 12 -5.94 -19.85 9.01
N ARG A 13 -7.02 -19.13 8.66
CA ARG A 13 -7.36 -17.85 9.28
C ARG A 13 -7.80 -18.07 10.73
N GLY A 14 -7.20 -17.33 11.67
CA GLY A 14 -7.59 -17.30 13.07
C GLY A 14 -9.06 -16.89 13.27
N ARG A 15 -9.59 -17.13 14.47
CA ARG A 15 -10.91 -16.62 14.88
C ARG A 15 -10.79 -15.12 15.16
N GLU A 16 -10.84 -14.31 14.10
CA GLU A 16 -10.91 -12.84 14.21
C GLU A 16 -12.33 -12.42 14.64
N ARG A 17 -12.68 -12.63 15.93
CA ARG A 17 -14.00 -12.30 16.48
C ARG A 17 -13.89 -11.80 17.90
N GLY A 18 -14.60 -10.72 18.20
CA GLY A 18 -14.85 -10.26 19.58
C GLY A 18 -13.80 -9.28 20.12
N TYR A 19 -12.97 -8.68 19.27
CA TYR A 19 -12.04 -7.63 19.66
C TYR A 19 -12.24 -6.38 18.80
N VAL A 20 -11.77 -5.24 19.32
CA VAL A 20 -11.66 -3.96 18.62
C VAL A 20 -10.25 -3.44 18.88
N LEU A 21 -9.61 -2.90 17.86
CA LEU A 21 -8.32 -2.22 18.00
C LEU A 21 -8.59 -0.72 18.12
N PHE A 22 -8.03 -0.10 19.16
CA PHE A 22 -8.02 1.33 19.34
C PHE A 22 -6.60 1.84 19.09
N GLN A 23 -6.49 2.98 18.42
CA GLN A 23 -5.23 3.65 18.18
C GLN A 23 -5.42 5.15 18.37
N ASN A 24 -4.32 5.87 18.58
CA ASN A 24 -4.35 7.32 18.69
C ASN A 24 -4.84 7.94 17.37
N PHE A 25 -5.71 8.94 17.49
CA PHE A 25 -6.15 9.73 16.34
C PHE A 25 -5.13 10.84 16.04
N ILE A 26 -4.59 10.83 14.82
CA ILE A 26 -3.58 11.81 14.40
C ILE A 26 -4.29 12.97 13.68
N GLN A 27 -4.62 14.00 14.44
CA GLN A 27 -5.38 15.16 13.96
C GLN A 27 -4.63 15.94 12.88
N GLY A 28 -5.37 16.60 12.00
CA GLY A 28 -4.80 17.54 11.03
C GLY A 28 -4.36 16.93 9.69
N ASN A 29 -4.33 15.59 9.59
CA ASN A 29 -4.10 14.92 8.31
C ASN A 29 -5.20 15.27 7.30
N LYS A 30 -4.80 15.81 6.14
CA LYS A 30 -5.68 16.15 5.01
C LYS A 30 -5.57 15.16 3.86
N PHE A 31 -4.68 14.19 3.99
CA PHE A 31 -4.43 13.15 3.00
C PHE A 31 -3.78 11.95 3.68
N ASP A 32 -3.75 10.84 2.96
CA ASP A 32 -2.77 9.78 3.19
C ASP A 32 -1.91 9.58 1.95
N ILE A 33 -0.77 8.91 2.13
CA ILE A 33 0.03 8.38 1.02
C ILE A 33 -0.09 6.87 1.04
N ARG A 34 -0.56 6.29 -0.06
CA ARG A 34 -0.60 4.84 -0.23
C ARG A 34 0.52 4.38 -1.13
N VAL A 35 1.44 3.60 -0.57
CA VAL A 35 2.58 3.01 -1.28
C VAL A 35 2.31 1.54 -1.54
N ILE A 36 2.54 1.09 -2.77
CA ILE A 36 2.52 -0.31 -3.14
C ILE A 36 3.95 -0.74 -3.44
N THR A 37 4.42 -1.80 -2.79
CA THR A 37 5.67 -2.48 -3.13
C THR A 37 5.37 -3.80 -3.84
N ILE A 38 6.15 -4.11 -4.88
CA ILE A 38 6.12 -5.39 -5.59
C ILE A 38 7.56 -5.76 -5.94
N GLY A 39 8.11 -6.74 -5.20
CA GLY A 39 9.53 -7.09 -5.31
C GLY A 39 10.42 -5.88 -5.02
N ASN A 40 11.25 -5.50 -5.99
CA ASN A 40 12.15 -4.35 -5.89
C ASN A 40 11.59 -3.05 -6.50
N LYS A 41 10.28 -2.97 -6.73
CA LYS A 41 9.61 -1.80 -7.31
C LYS A 41 8.55 -1.26 -6.36
N ALA A 42 8.36 0.05 -6.37
CA ALA A 42 7.31 0.71 -5.61
C ALA A 42 6.66 1.83 -6.40
N PHE A 43 5.38 2.04 -6.20
CA PHE A 43 4.64 3.18 -6.75
C PHE A 43 3.62 3.63 -5.71
N ALA A 44 3.16 4.87 -5.83
CA ALA A 44 2.33 5.46 -4.79
C ALA A 44 1.32 6.43 -5.36
N ILE A 45 0.33 6.72 -4.53
CA ILE A 45 -0.66 7.77 -4.74
C ILE A 45 -0.85 8.55 -3.44
N LYS A 46 -1.17 9.84 -3.56
CA LYS A 46 -1.69 10.64 -2.45
C LYS A 46 -3.21 10.68 -2.56
N ARG A 47 -3.94 10.30 -1.50
CA ARG A 47 -5.40 10.37 -1.47
C ARG A 47 -5.82 11.49 -0.56
N LEU A 48 -6.56 12.47 -1.08
CA LEU A 48 -7.04 13.59 -0.29
C LEU A 48 -8.30 13.22 0.50
N VAL A 49 -8.49 13.84 1.64
CA VAL A 49 -9.69 13.71 2.46
C VAL A 49 -10.81 14.59 1.91
N ARG A 50 -12.07 14.15 2.06
CA ARG A 50 -13.24 14.96 1.68
C ARG A 50 -13.45 16.12 2.65
N GLU A 51 -14.16 17.15 2.22
CA GLU A 51 -14.60 18.20 3.13
C GLU A 51 -15.43 17.60 4.28
N ASN A 52 -15.14 18.02 5.51
CA ASN A 52 -15.81 17.54 6.73
C ASN A 52 -15.72 16.02 6.98
N ASP A 53 -14.72 15.33 6.41
CA ASP A 53 -14.35 13.95 6.74
C ASP A 53 -12.89 13.92 7.23
N PHE A 54 -12.46 12.84 7.90
CA PHE A 54 -11.05 12.59 8.22
C PHE A 54 -10.47 11.42 7.41
N ARG A 55 -11.31 10.71 6.65
CA ARG A 55 -10.93 9.51 5.89
C ARG A 55 -10.56 9.87 4.46
N ALA A 56 -9.37 9.43 4.06
CA ALA A 56 -8.88 9.59 2.69
C ALA A 56 -9.30 8.40 1.79
N SER A 57 -9.31 7.18 2.32
CA SER A 57 -9.74 6.00 1.57
C SER A 57 -11.20 6.12 1.10
N GLY A 58 -11.41 5.86 -0.19
CA GLY A 58 -12.71 6.00 -0.85
C GLY A 58 -13.12 7.44 -1.17
N SER A 59 -12.29 8.46 -0.90
CA SER A 59 -12.65 9.86 -1.16
C SER A 59 -12.94 10.13 -2.64
N GLY A 60 -12.17 9.49 -3.53
CA GLY A 60 -12.19 9.69 -4.98
C GLY A 60 -11.16 10.74 -5.46
N PHE A 61 -10.52 11.46 -4.54
CA PHE A 61 -9.56 12.51 -4.86
C PHE A 61 -8.13 11.97 -4.77
N ILE A 62 -7.52 11.70 -5.92
CA ILE A 62 -6.21 11.05 -6.01
C ILE A 62 -5.26 11.96 -6.78
N LEU A 63 -4.07 12.16 -6.21
CA LEU A 63 -2.93 12.80 -6.88
C LEU A 63 -1.88 11.73 -7.19
N TYR A 64 -1.38 11.77 -8.43
CA TYR A 64 -0.49 10.76 -9.00
C TYR A 64 0.94 11.25 -9.20
N ASP A 65 1.16 12.56 -9.15
CA ASP A 65 2.47 13.15 -9.39
C ASP A 65 3.49 12.63 -8.35
N LYS A 66 4.69 12.28 -8.81
CA LYS A 66 5.78 11.84 -7.94
C LYS A 66 6.13 12.90 -6.90
N ASP A 67 5.98 14.18 -7.23
CA ASP A 67 6.31 15.30 -6.35
C ASP A 67 5.28 15.48 -5.22
N GLU A 68 4.13 14.81 -5.34
CA GLU A 68 3.15 14.70 -4.27
C GLU A 68 3.50 13.59 -3.27
N ILE A 69 4.51 12.77 -3.53
CA ILE A 69 4.85 11.60 -2.72
C ILE A 69 6.08 11.88 -1.87
N ASP A 70 5.93 11.74 -0.55
CA ASP A 70 7.07 11.77 0.36
C ASP A 70 7.94 10.53 0.14
N ILE A 71 9.20 10.74 -0.25
CA ILE A 71 10.15 9.67 -0.53
C ILE A 71 10.44 8.79 0.70
N ASN A 72 10.27 9.33 1.92
CA ASN A 72 10.41 8.56 3.15
C ASN A 72 9.34 7.48 3.27
N CYS A 73 8.12 7.70 2.75
CA CYS A 73 7.10 6.64 2.68
C CYS A 73 7.58 5.47 1.81
N ILE A 74 8.21 5.75 0.66
CA ILE A 74 8.76 4.72 -0.24
C ILE A 74 9.88 3.94 0.45
N LYS A 75 10.79 4.67 1.11
CA LYS A 75 11.90 4.07 1.86
C LYS A 75 11.40 3.13 2.96
N ILE A 76 10.48 3.61 3.81
CA ILE A 76 9.90 2.82 4.90
C ILE A 76 9.17 1.60 4.32
N ALA A 77 8.41 1.76 3.23
CA ALA A 77 7.69 0.65 2.60
C ALA A 77 8.63 -0.48 2.11
N PHE A 78 9.76 -0.14 1.48
CA PHE A 78 10.77 -1.13 1.09
C PHE A 78 11.41 -1.81 2.30
N GLU A 79 11.83 -1.03 3.32
CA GLU A 79 12.42 -1.57 4.54
C GLU A 79 11.46 -2.52 5.26
N THR A 80 10.18 -2.15 5.36
CA THR A 80 9.15 -2.98 5.98
C THR A 80 8.86 -4.22 5.13
N SER A 81 8.81 -4.10 3.80
CA SER A 81 8.62 -5.26 2.90
C SER A 81 9.74 -6.29 3.07
N ALA A 82 10.99 -5.82 3.15
CA ALA A 82 12.15 -6.67 3.39
C ALA A 82 12.09 -7.38 4.76
N LYS A 83 11.74 -6.64 5.84
CA LYS A 83 11.58 -7.22 7.19
C LYS A 83 10.47 -8.28 7.26
N LEU A 84 9.40 -8.12 6.47
CA LEU A 84 8.30 -9.06 6.39
C LEU A 84 8.56 -10.23 5.42
N SER A 85 9.66 -10.20 4.66
CA SER A 85 9.91 -11.12 3.53
C SER A 85 8.71 -11.19 2.56
N ALA A 86 8.05 -10.05 2.34
CA ALA A 86 6.82 -9.98 1.56
C ALA A 86 7.08 -9.62 0.09
N GLN A 87 6.38 -10.29 -0.83
CA GLN A 87 6.52 -10.04 -2.27
C GLN A 87 5.71 -8.84 -2.76
N CYS A 88 4.55 -8.57 -2.13
CA CYS A 88 3.65 -7.49 -2.48
C CYS A 88 2.92 -6.97 -1.24
N VAL A 89 2.99 -5.67 -0.98
CA VAL A 89 2.29 -5.03 0.15
C VAL A 89 1.85 -3.63 -0.24
N ALA A 90 0.63 -3.26 0.17
CA ALA A 90 0.13 -1.90 0.18
C ALA A 90 0.25 -1.31 1.58
N TYR A 91 0.78 -0.10 1.70
CA TYR A 91 1.01 0.62 2.94
C TYR A 91 0.25 1.94 2.91
N ASP A 92 -0.56 2.21 3.93
CA ASP A 92 -1.23 3.49 4.09
C ASP A 92 -0.49 4.31 5.15
N PHE A 93 0.01 5.48 4.75
CA PHE A 93 0.78 6.39 5.59
C PHE A 93 -0.02 7.65 5.94
N VAL A 94 0.05 8.05 7.20
CA VAL A 94 -0.31 9.38 7.69
C VAL A 94 0.91 10.05 8.31
N PHE A 95 0.78 11.29 8.72
CA PHE A 95 1.89 12.09 9.23
C PHE A 95 1.60 12.60 10.64
N ASP A 96 2.58 12.52 11.53
CA ASP A 96 2.51 13.18 12.83
C ASP A 96 2.73 14.71 12.73
N GLU A 97 2.78 15.37 13.89
CA GLU A 97 2.96 16.83 14.00
C GLU A 97 4.30 17.30 13.41
N ASP A 98 5.34 16.47 13.50
CA ASP A 98 6.68 16.72 12.95
C ASP A 98 6.80 16.33 11.47
N ARG A 99 5.69 15.93 10.84
CA ARG A 99 5.62 15.44 9.45
C ARG A 99 6.43 14.15 9.25
N THR A 100 6.57 13.33 10.29
CA THR A 100 7.13 11.99 10.19
C THR A 100 6.08 11.00 9.65
N PRO A 101 6.40 10.17 8.65
CA PRO A 101 5.47 9.18 8.15
C PRO A 101 5.21 8.05 9.16
N LEU A 102 3.95 7.70 9.35
CA LEU A 102 3.47 6.61 10.20
C LEU A 102 2.59 5.65 9.40
N ILE A 103 2.88 4.35 9.47
CA ILE A 103 2.04 3.31 8.85
C ILE A 103 0.80 3.09 9.72
N ILE A 104 -0.39 3.20 9.14
CA ILE A 104 -1.67 2.91 9.82
C ILE A 104 -2.32 1.60 9.39
N GLU A 105 -2.06 1.15 8.17
CA GLU A 105 -2.60 -0.10 7.61
C GLU A 105 -1.58 -0.70 6.65
N ILE A 106 -1.51 -2.04 6.63
CA ILE A 106 -0.89 -2.79 5.55
C ILE A 106 -1.88 -3.80 4.96
N ASN A 107 -1.79 -4.04 3.65
CA ASN A 107 -2.66 -4.99 2.95
C ASN A 107 -1.87 -5.78 1.91
N TYR A 108 -2.14 -7.08 1.79
CA TYR A 108 -1.51 -7.93 0.78
C TYR A 108 -2.05 -7.68 -0.64
N GLY A 109 -3.17 -6.96 -0.78
CA GLY A 109 -3.82 -6.67 -2.05
C GLY A 109 -4.27 -5.21 -2.18
N TYR A 110 -4.51 -4.79 -3.42
CA TYR A 110 -5.00 -3.45 -3.75
C TYR A 110 -5.76 -3.46 -5.08
N ALA A 111 -6.57 -2.42 -5.31
CA ALA A 111 -7.33 -2.23 -6.54
C ALA A 111 -6.42 -1.68 -7.67
N HIS A 112 -5.74 -2.57 -8.39
CA HIS A 112 -4.69 -2.22 -9.37
C HIS A 112 -5.07 -1.14 -10.39
N LYS A 113 -6.32 -1.13 -10.90
CA LYS A 113 -6.77 -0.14 -11.89
C LYS A 113 -6.60 1.31 -11.45
N ALA A 114 -6.71 1.59 -10.15
CA ALA A 114 -6.54 2.94 -9.62
C ALA A 114 -5.11 3.49 -9.82
N TYR A 115 -4.13 2.62 -10.08
CA TYR A 115 -2.71 2.94 -10.20
C TYR A 115 -2.20 2.88 -11.64
N ASP A 116 -3.06 2.55 -12.60
CA ASP A 116 -2.72 2.60 -14.04
C ASP A 116 -2.36 4.03 -14.50
N LEU A 117 -2.74 5.05 -13.72
CA LEU A 117 -2.45 6.46 -13.96
C LEU A 117 -1.15 6.94 -13.28
N CYS A 118 -0.46 6.09 -12.53
CA CYS A 118 0.83 6.45 -11.94
C CYS A 118 1.85 6.72 -13.07
N PRO A 119 2.56 7.85 -13.04
CA PRO A 119 3.46 8.26 -14.13
C PRO A 119 4.80 7.51 -14.14
N GLY A 120 5.01 6.61 -13.18
CA GLY A 120 6.25 5.87 -13.02
C GLY A 120 6.33 5.14 -11.68
N TYR A 121 7.52 4.65 -11.36
CA TYR A 121 7.79 3.89 -10.14
C TYR A 121 9.22 4.12 -9.63
N TRP A 122 9.45 3.81 -8.37
CA TRP A 122 10.77 3.77 -7.74
C TRP A 122 11.33 2.35 -7.72
N ASP A 123 12.64 2.21 -7.88
CA ASP A 123 13.34 0.98 -7.48
C ASP A 123 13.71 0.99 -5.99
N SER A 124 14.24 -0.13 -5.49
CA SER A 124 14.70 -0.28 -4.10
C SER A 124 15.86 0.65 -3.70
N ASN A 125 16.54 1.25 -4.68
CA ASN A 125 17.57 2.27 -4.45
C ASN A 125 16.99 3.70 -4.51
N LEU A 126 15.66 3.82 -4.58
CA LEU A 126 14.91 5.07 -4.69
C LEU A 126 15.15 5.84 -5.99
N ASN A 127 15.64 5.19 -7.04
CA ASN A 127 15.71 5.81 -8.36
C ASN A 127 14.32 5.83 -8.99
N TRP A 128 13.94 6.98 -9.56
CA TRP A 128 12.68 7.15 -10.27
C TRP A 128 12.80 6.72 -11.73
N TYR A 129 11.83 5.93 -12.19
CA TYR A 129 11.67 5.52 -13.58
C TYR A 129 10.31 6.02 -14.09
N GLU A 130 10.36 6.98 -15.01
CA GLU A 130 9.16 7.49 -15.67
C GLU A 130 8.66 6.50 -16.72
N GLY A 131 7.34 6.36 -16.81
CA GLY A 131 6.69 5.54 -17.82
C GLY A 131 5.48 4.78 -17.29
N ASN A 132 4.62 4.37 -18.21
CA ASN A 132 3.47 3.52 -17.91
C ASN A 132 3.92 2.10 -17.55
N PHE A 133 3.23 1.49 -16.61
CA PHE A 133 3.47 0.12 -16.21
C PHE A 133 2.17 -0.62 -15.92
N LYS A 134 2.26 -1.95 -15.86
CA LYS A 134 1.20 -2.83 -15.36
C LYS A 134 1.73 -3.61 -14.20
N SER A 135 1.36 -3.18 -13.00
CA SER A 135 1.86 -3.76 -11.74
C SER A 135 1.53 -5.25 -11.60
N THR A 136 0.45 -5.72 -12.24
CA THR A 136 0.10 -7.14 -12.31
C THR A 136 1.11 -7.97 -13.08
N HIS A 137 1.80 -7.42 -14.10
CA HIS A 137 2.87 -8.11 -14.81
C HIS A 137 4.05 -8.38 -13.87
N TRP A 138 4.43 -7.41 -13.03
CA TRP A 138 5.50 -7.62 -12.06
C TRP A 138 5.19 -8.73 -11.05
N MET A 139 3.92 -8.88 -10.64
CA MET A 139 3.53 -10.01 -9.78
C MET A 139 3.72 -11.36 -10.50
N ILE A 140 3.40 -11.43 -11.79
CA ILE A 140 3.60 -12.63 -12.61
C ILE A 140 5.10 -12.92 -12.73
N ASP A 141 5.91 -11.91 -13.04
CA ASP A 141 7.37 -12.03 -13.18
C ASP A 141 8.01 -12.57 -11.88
N LEU A 142 7.55 -12.09 -10.71
CA LEU A 142 8.03 -12.59 -9.42
C LEU A 142 7.76 -14.08 -9.23
N ILE A 143 6.60 -14.57 -9.66
CA ILE A 143 6.24 -16.00 -9.53
C ILE A 143 7.05 -16.84 -10.52
N ILE A 144 7.26 -16.36 -11.75
CA ILE A 144 8.06 -17.07 -12.75
C ILE A 144 9.51 -17.19 -12.27
N ASN A 145 10.08 -16.10 -11.79
CA ASN A 145 11.48 -16.05 -11.35
C ASN A 145 11.72 -16.76 -10.01
N SER A 146 10.71 -16.97 -9.17
CA SER A 146 10.86 -17.73 -7.93
C SER A 146 10.92 -19.25 -8.11
N ASN A 147 10.61 -19.74 -9.32
CA ASN A 147 10.59 -21.18 -9.64
C ASN A 147 11.79 -21.65 -10.47
N ASN A 148 12.72 -20.75 -10.78
CA ASN A 148 14.02 -21.05 -11.39
C ASN A 148 15.13 -20.90 -10.36
#